data_AF-A0A8T2MUS0-F1
#
_entry.id   AF-A0A8T2MUS0-F1
#
_cell.length_a   1.000
_cell.length_b   1.000
_cell.length_c   1.000
_cell.angle_alpha   90.00
_cell.angle_beta   90.00
_cell.angle_gamma   90.00
#
_symmetry.space_group_name_H-M   'P 1'
#
loop_
_entity.id
_entity.type
_entity.pdbx_description
1 polymer ?
#
loop_
_entity_poly.entity_id
_entity_poly.type
_entity_poly.pdbx_seq_one_letter_code
_entity_poly.pdbx_strand_id
1 'polypeptide(L)'
;MSGGVPALVLGTYPFVTSSNCTVGGVCTGLGMPPQNVGEVYGVVKAYTTRVGIGAFPTEQDNDVGELLQTRGKEVGVTTGRKRRCGWLDLVLLKYAHMINGFTALALTKMDILDVFPEIKVCVAYKVDNELIPHFPANQEVLQKVEVQYDTLPGWNTDISTARTFQELPENAQKYVRYVEEYLEVPGKGVSPSGCIIKGLHWSLGEV
;
A
#
# COMPACT_ATOMS: atom_id res chain seq x y z
N MET A 1 4.95 -6.94 14.59
CA MET A 1 4.92 -7.27 13.15
C MET A 1 5.13 -5.98 12.36
N SER A 2 6.33 -5.79 11.83
CA SER A 2 6.65 -4.68 10.94
C SER A 2 6.11 -4.99 9.54
N GLY A 3 4.93 -4.46 9.22
CA GLY A 3 4.38 -4.48 7.85
C GLY A 3 4.35 -3.07 7.28
N GLY A 4 4.99 -2.86 6.13
CA GLY A 4 4.96 -1.61 5.35
C GLY A 4 6.19 -0.71 5.51
N VAL A 5 7.14 -0.82 4.57
CA VAL A 5 8.29 0.10 4.31
C VAL A 5 9.18 0.51 5.51
N PRO A 6 9.45 -0.29 6.57
CA PRO A 6 10.53 0.04 7.48
C PRO A 6 11.63 -0.99 7.22
N ALA A 7 12.27 -0.95 6.05
CA ALA A 7 13.49 -1.73 5.84
C ALA A 7 14.68 -0.79 6.08
N LEU A 8 15.65 -1.21 6.89
CA LEU A 8 16.82 -0.40 7.24
C LEU A 8 17.52 0.22 6.00
N VAL A 9 17.52 -0.49 4.88
CA VAL A 9 18.23 -0.12 3.64
C VAL A 9 17.31 0.56 2.61
N LEU A 10 15.99 0.36 2.69
CA LEU A 10 15.06 0.66 1.58
C LEU A 10 13.75 1.32 2.06
N GLY A 11 13.68 1.77 3.31
CA GLY A 11 12.57 2.56 3.83
C GLY A 11 12.91 4.06 3.88
N THR A 12 12.04 4.85 4.49
CA THR A 12 12.29 6.30 4.70
C THR A 12 13.33 6.53 5.80
N TYR A 13 14.60 6.25 5.52
CA TYR A 13 15.71 6.41 6.47
C TYR A 13 15.81 7.87 6.94
N PRO A 14 16.09 8.16 8.24
CA PRO A 14 16.41 7.23 9.33
C PRO A 14 15.19 6.66 10.07
N PHE A 15 13.97 6.97 9.63
CA PHE A 15 12.72 6.58 10.29
C PHE A 15 12.29 5.17 9.88
N VAL A 16 13.18 4.21 10.11
CA VAL A 16 13.04 2.79 9.74
C VAL A 16 13.38 1.91 10.95
N THR A 17 13.02 0.63 10.87
CA THR A 17 13.53 -0.36 11.85
C THR A 17 14.98 -0.73 11.52
N SER A 18 15.66 -1.37 12.46
CA SER A 18 17.05 -1.82 12.32
C SER A 18 17.22 -3.18 11.63
N SER A 19 16.17 -3.71 11.00
CA SER A 19 16.19 -5.00 10.29
C SER A 19 15.69 -4.90 8.85
N ASN A 20 16.00 -5.92 8.05
CA ASN A 20 15.51 -6.04 6.67
C ASN A 20 14.10 -6.63 6.68
N CYS A 21 13.09 -5.81 6.38
CA CYS A 21 11.70 -6.23 6.25
C CYS A 21 11.31 -6.53 4.78
N THR A 22 12.29 -6.83 3.93
CA THR A 22 12.08 -7.20 2.52
C THR A 22 12.29 -8.69 2.31
N VAL A 23 11.97 -9.21 1.13
CA VAL A 23 12.15 -10.63 0.76
C VAL A 23 13.58 -11.11 0.99
N GLY A 24 14.61 -10.27 0.77
CA GLY A 24 16.00 -10.63 1.04
C GLY A 24 16.29 -10.93 2.52
N GLY A 25 15.51 -10.34 3.43
CA GLY A 25 15.56 -10.64 4.86
C GLY A 25 15.21 -12.09 5.19
N VAL A 26 14.37 -12.74 4.37
CA VAL A 26 14.04 -14.17 4.49
C VAL A 26 15.28 -15.01 4.24
N CYS A 27 16.00 -14.76 3.15
CA CYS A 27 17.23 -15.49 2.80
C CYS A 27 18.30 -15.31 3.88
N THR A 28 18.59 -14.06 4.27
CA THR A 28 19.63 -13.78 5.28
C THR A 28 19.24 -14.24 6.68
N GLY A 29 17.95 -14.20 7.02
CA GLY A 29 17.45 -14.54 8.34
C GLY A 29 17.27 -16.04 8.56
N LEU A 30 16.97 -16.81 7.50
CA LEU A 30 16.76 -18.26 7.57
C LEU A 30 17.95 -19.08 7.05
N GLY A 31 18.96 -18.44 6.47
CA GLY A 31 20.13 -19.14 5.91
C GLY A 31 19.79 -20.01 4.69
N MET A 32 18.75 -19.63 3.94
CA MET A 32 18.28 -20.37 2.76
C MET A 32 18.66 -19.64 1.46
N PRO A 33 18.91 -20.37 0.37
CA PRO A 33 19.28 -19.74 -0.89
C PRO A 33 18.04 -19.16 -1.60
N PRO A 34 18.18 -18.10 -2.40
CA PRO A 34 17.04 -17.38 -2.98
C PRO A 34 16.10 -18.23 -3.84
N GLN A 35 16.62 -19.25 -4.53
CA GLN A 35 15.82 -20.14 -5.39
C GLN A 35 14.78 -20.98 -4.63
N ASN A 36 14.85 -21.02 -3.30
CA ASN A 36 13.87 -21.70 -2.45
C ASN A 36 12.73 -20.77 -2.02
N VAL A 37 12.77 -19.48 -2.36
CA VAL A 37 11.65 -18.56 -2.15
C VAL A 37 10.61 -18.80 -3.24
N GLY A 38 9.41 -19.23 -2.84
CA GLY A 38 8.26 -19.39 -3.73
C GLY A 38 7.45 -18.10 -3.85
N GLU A 39 6.15 -18.20 -3.59
CA GLU A 39 5.22 -17.07 -3.67
C GLU A 39 5.52 -15.97 -2.63
N VAL A 40 5.47 -14.71 -3.07
CA VAL A 40 5.70 -13.53 -2.23
C VAL A 40 4.46 -12.64 -2.24
N TYR A 41 3.67 -12.73 -1.18
CA TYR A 41 2.42 -11.96 -1.04
C TYR A 41 2.67 -10.58 -0.41
N GLY A 42 2.41 -9.51 -1.17
CA GLY A 42 2.45 -8.15 -0.66
C GLY A 42 1.16 -7.76 0.05
N VAL A 43 1.19 -7.52 1.36
CA VAL A 43 0.00 -7.07 2.11
C VAL A 43 -0.08 -5.54 2.09
N VAL A 44 -1.14 -5.02 1.46
CA VAL A 44 -1.34 -3.59 1.20
C VAL A 44 -2.67 -3.16 1.79
N LYS A 45 -2.71 -2.01 2.47
CA LYS A 45 -3.98 -1.39 2.84
C LYS A 45 -4.49 -0.54 1.69
N ALA A 46 -5.81 -0.40 1.54
CA ALA A 46 -6.43 0.48 0.55
C ALA A 46 -6.15 1.99 0.80
N TYR A 47 -5.43 2.32 1.87
CA TYR A 47 -4.96 3.66 2.21
C TYR A 47 -3.67 3.52 3.02
N THR A 48 -2.87 4.59 3.12
CA THR A 48 -1.57 4.52 3.75
C THR A 48 -1.64 5.01 5.20
N THR A 49 -0.86 4.40 6.09
CA THR A 49 -0.76 4.82 7.50
C THR A 49 0.68 4.82 7.98
N ARG A 50 1.04 5.78 8.82
CA ARG A 50 2.37 5.88 9.42
C ARG A 50 2.29 6.06 10.93
N VAL A 51 3.16 5.35 11.65
CA VAL A 51 3.42 5.59 13.07
C VAL A 51 4.69 6.44 13.17
N GLY A 52 4.64 7.49 13.99
CA GLY A 52 5.81 8.33 14.24
C GLY A 52 6.07 9.38 13.16
N ILE A 53 7.25 9.97 13.25
CA ILE A 53 7.68 11.11 12.42
C ILE A 53 8.29 10.63 11.08
N GLY A 54 8.52 11.60 10.19
CA GLY A 54 9.12 11.40 8.87
C GLY A 54 8.15 11.66 7.71
N ALA A 55 8.69 11.75 6.50
CA ALA A 55 7.99 12.13 5.30
C ALA A 55 6.82 11.17 5.02
N PHE A 56 5.66 11.74 4.70
CA PHE A 56 4.49 10.96 4.34
C PHE A 56 3.77 11.71 3.23
N PRO A 57 4.18 11.50 1.96
CA PRO A 57 3.73 12.32 0.83
C PRO A 57 2.21 12.38 0.70
N THR A 58 1.53 11.27 0.95
CA THR A 58 0.06 11.19 0.82
C THR A 58 -0.72 11.49 2.10
N GLU A 59 -0.05 11.96 3.16
CA GLU A 59 -0.71 12.31 4.41
C GLU A 59 -1.86 13.29 4.19
N GLN A 60 -2.98 13.03 4.86
CA GLN A 60 -4.13 13.92 4.90
C GLN A 60 -4.27 14.48 6.32
N ASP A 61 -3.69 15.65 6.57
CA ASP A 61 -3.88 16.37 7.84
C ASP A 61 -5.14 17.25 7.76
N ASN A 62 -6.28 16.60 7.53
CA ASN A 62 -7.61 17.19 7.34
C ASN A 62 -8.70 16.14 7.63
N ASP A 63 -9.97 16.51 7.42
CA ASP A 63 -11.14 15.67 7.69
C ASP A 63 -11.07 14.27 7.03
N VAL A 64 -10.43 14.15 5.86
CA VAL A 64 -10.24 12.85 5.18
C VAL A 64 -9.36 11.93 6.03
N GLY A 65 -8.23 12.44 6.52
CA GLY A 65 -7.31 11.65 7.35
C GLY A 65 -7.91 11.28 8.70
N GLU A 66 -8.70 12.16 9.30
CA GLU A 66 -9.45 11.88 10.52
C GLU A 66 -10.51 10.77 10.30
N LEU A 67 -11.21 10.82 9.16
CA LEU A 67 -12.20 9.82 8.79
C LEU A 67 -11.56 8.45 8.54
N LEU A 68 -10.44 8.41 7.79
CA LEU A 68 -9.64 7.19 7.58
C LEU A 68 -9.14 6.62 8.90
N GLN A 69 -8.63 7.47 9.80
CA GLN A 69 -8.13 7.06 11.10
C GLN A 69 -9.24 6.43 11.95
N THR A 70 -10.40 7.10 12.02
CA THR A 70 -11.52 6.70 12.88
C THR A 70 -12.14 5.41 12.39
N ARG A 71 -12.51 5.32 11.11
CA ARG A 71 -13.10 4.10 10.52
C ARG A 71 -12.10 2.95 10.55
N GLY A 72 -10.85 3.22 10.20
CA GLY A 72 -9.78 2.23 10.18
C GLY A 72 -9.30 1.77 11.57
N LYS A 73 -9.80 2.38 12.65
CA LYS A 73 -9.32 2.19 14.03
C LYS A 73 -7.79 2.27 14.12
N GLU A 74 -7.21 3.28 13.46
CA GLU A 74 -5.77 3.42 13.29
C GLU A 74 -5.13 4.06 14.52
N VAL A 75 -5.20 3.33 15.64
CA VAL A 75 -4.68 3.70 16.95
C VAL A 75 -3.87 2.53 17.50
N GLY A 76 -2.74 2.84 18.15
CA GLY A 76 -1.95 1.82 18.84
C GLY A 76 -2.74 1.20 19.99
N VAL A 77 -2.96 -0.12 19.95
CA VAL A 77 -3.74 -0.86 20.96
C VAL A 77 -3.19 -0.72 22.38
N THR A 78 -1.87 -0.63 22.54
CA THR A 78 -1.21 -0.51 23.84
C THR A 78 -0.95 0.93 24.25
N THR A 79 -0.58 1.78 23.29
CA THR A 79 -0.13 3.16 23.58
C THR A 79 -1.22 4.21 23.43
N GLY A 80 -2.34 3.87 22.79
CA GLY A 80 -3.38 4.83 22.41
C GLY A 80 -2.92 5.86 21.36
N ARG A 81 -1.70 5.74 20.82
CA ARG A 81 -1.16 6.73 19.87
C ARG A 81 -1.87 6.60 18.52
N LYS A 82 -2.54 7.69 18.12
CA LYS A 82 -3.12 7.86 16.78
C LYS A 82 -2.06 7.75 15.69
N ARG A 83 -2.40 7.05 14.61
CA ARG A 83 -1.57 6.95 13.41
C ARG A 83 -1.92 8.08 12.44
N ARG A 84 -0.91 8.55 11.73
CA ARG A 84 -1.07 9.44 10.58
C ARG A 84 -1.69 8.63 9.44
N CYS A 85 -2.68 9.19 8.76
CA CYS A 85 -3.41 8.51 7.69
C CYS A 85 -3.37 9.33 6.41
N GLY A 86 -3.40 8.65 5.27
CA GLY A 86 -3.28 9.28 3.96
C GLY A 86 -3.81 8.38 2.86
N TRP A 87 -3.95 8.94 1.66
CA TRP A 87 -4.36 8.19 0.48
C TRP A 87 -3.36 7.10 0.09
N LEU A 88 -3.82 6.11 -0.70
CA LEU A 88 -2.96 5.06 -1.20
C LEU A 88 -1.86 5.65 -2.08
N ASP A 89 -0.63 5.22 -1.84
CA ASP A 89 0.56 5.64 -2.57
C ASP A 89 1.07 4.53 -3.51
N LEU A 90 0.74 4.64 -4.79
CA LEU A 90 1.14 3.64 -5.77
C LEU A 90 2.60 3.79 -6.23
N VAL A 91 3.18 5.00 -6.15
CA VAL A 91 4.62 5.20 -6.39
C VAL A 91 5.42 4.43 -5.35
N LEU A 92 5.05 4.55 -4.08
CA LEU A 92 5.66 3.79 -3.00
C LEU A 92 5.40 2.29 -3.11
N LEU A 93 4.19 1.88 -3.49
CA LEU A 93 3.84 0.47 -3.67
C LEU A 93 4.65 -0.17 -4.82
N LYS A 94 4.81 0.54 -5.93
CA LYS A 94 5.64 0.11 -7.06
C LYS A 94 7.11 -0.05 -6.66
N TYR A 95 7.63 0.88 -5.87
CA TYR A 95 8.97 0.76 -5.30
C TYR A 95 9.10 -0.47 -4.38
N ALA A 96 8.10 -0.72 -3.52
CA ALA A 96 8.07 -1.91 -2.67
C ALA A 96 7.99 -3.21 -3.50
N HIS A 97 7.22 -3.22 -4.58
CA HIS A 97 7.14 -4.36 -5.49
C HIS A 97 8.46 -4.61 -6.22
N MET A 98 9.12 -3.57 -6.74
CA MET A 98 10.44 -3.67 -7.39
C MET A 98 11.47 -4.35 -6.48
N ILE A 99 11.41 -4.10 -5.17
CA ILE A 99 12.34 -4.68 -4.19
C ILE A 99 11.98 -6.12 -3.82
N ASN A 100 10.68 -6.38 -3.64
CA ASN A 100 10.22 -7.65 -3.05
C ASN A 100 9.81 -8.70 -4.09
N GLY A 101 9.56 -8.29 -5.34
CA GLY A 101 9.08 -9.17 -6.39
C GLY A 101 7.76 -9.85 -6.01
N PHE A 102 6.75 -9.06 -5.61
CA PHE A 102 5.46 -9.63 -5.19
C PHE A 102 4.84 -10.48 -6.31
N THR A 103 4.48 -11.71 -6.01
CA THR A 103 3.78 -12.59 -6.97
C THR A 103 2.28 -12.32 -6.97
N ALA A 104 1.75 -11.89 -5.83
CA ALA A 104 0.36 -11.49 -5.64
C ALA A 104 0.25 -10.41 -4.56
N LEU A 105 -0.84 -9.65 -4.60
CA LEU A 105 -1.15 -8.64 -3.58
C LEU A 105 -2.35 -9.06 -2.75
N ALA A 106 -2.28 -8.73 -1.46
CA ALA A 106 -3.40 -8.77 -0.55
C ALA A 106 -3.87 -7.36 -0.21
N LEU A 107 -4.89 -6.87 -0.90
CA LEU A 107 -5.48 -5.56 -0.62
C LEU A 107 -6.47 -5.66 0.55
N THR A 108 -6.23 -4.88 1.59
CA THR A 108 -6.91 -4.96 2.89
C THR A 108 -7.62 -3.66 3.24
N LYS A 109 -8.63 -3.74 4.12
CA LYS A 109 -9.36 -2.58 4.66
C LYS A 109 -10.05 -1.71 3.60
N MET A 110 -10.57 -2.33 2.53
CA MET A 110 -11.33 -1.60 1.50
C MET A 110 -12.65 -1.03 2.06
N ASP A 111 -13.27 -1.72 3.01
CA ASP A 111 -14.50 -1.32 3.73
C ASP A 111 -14.40 0.06 4.42
N ILE A 112 -13.17 0.50 4.67
CA ILE A 112 -12.91 1.83 5.23
C ILE A 112 -13.26 2.93 4.21
N LEU A 113 -13.11 2.63 2.91
CA LEU A 113 -13.37 3.55 1.82
C LEU A 113 -14.86 3.62 1.40
N ASP A 114 -15.73 2.78 1.98
CA ASP A 114 -17.16 2.66 1.66
C ASP A 114 -17.95 3.97 1.74
N VAL A 115 -17.47 4.96 2.49
CA VAL A 115 -18.18 6.22 2.76
C VAL A 115 -17.71 7.39 1.91
N PHE A 116 -16.69 7.18 1.08
CA PHE A 116 -16.12 8.26 0.28
C PHE A 116 -16.85 8.39 -1.04
N PRO A 117 -17.27 9.61 -1.44
CA PRO A 117 -17.79 9.86 -2.78
C PRO A 117 -16.70 9.81 -3.85
N GLU A 118 -15.47 10.19 -3.49
CA GLU A 118 -14.29 10.18 -4.33
C GLU A 118 -13.09 9.69 -3.52
N ILE A 119 -12.24 8.90 -4.17
CA ILE A 119 -11.03 8.33 -3.57
C ILE A 119 -9.85 8.79 -4.42
N LYS A 120 -8.87 9.44 -3.77
CA LYS A 120 -7.64 9.83 -4.46
C LYS A 120 -6.56 8.76 -4.29
N VAL A 121 -5.77 8.58 -5.33
CA VAL A 121 -4.65 7.63 -5.35
C VAL A 121 -3.43 8.32 -5.94
N CYS A 122 -2.30 8.27 -5.24
CA CYS A 122 -1.06 8.87 -5.70
C CYS A 122 -0.44 8.02 -6.81
N VAL A 123 -0.17 8.66 -7.95
CA VAL A 123 0.33 8.01 -9.18
C VAL A 123 1.65 8.60 -9.67
N ALA A 124 2.06 9.76 -9.18
CA ALA A 124 3.37 10.30 -9.48
C ALA A 124 3.82 11.27 -8.41
N TYR A 125 5.14 11.46 -8.34
CA TYR A 125 5.77 12.48 -7.55
C TYR A 125 6.39 13.53 -8.45
N LYS A 126 6.34 14.78 -8.00
CA LYS A 126 6.96 15.92 -8.65
C LYS A 126 7.87 16.64 -7.65
N VAL A 127 9.04 17.05 -8.07
CA VAL A 127 9.98 17.86 -7.27
C VAL A 127 10.45 19.00 -8.16
N ASP A 128 10.41 20.23 -7.65
CA ASP A 128 10.82 21.43 -8.40
C ASP A 128 10.18 21.54 -9.79
N ASN A 129 8.89 21.20 -9.88
CA ASN A 129 8.10 21.12 -11.11
C ASN A 129 8.49 20.03 -12.14
N GLU A 130 9.34 19.08 -11.79
CA GLU A 130 9.67 17.93 -12.64
C GLU A 130 9.14 16.61 -12.08
N LEU A 131 8.56 15.78 -12.94
CA LEU A 131 8.13 14.43 -12.56
C LEU A 131 9.37 13.56 -12.31
N ILE A 132 9.40 12.89 -11.16
CA ILE A 132 10.47 11.95 -10.84
C ILE A 132 10.01 10.52 -11.07
N PRO A 133 10.82 9.67 -11.74
CA PRO A 133 10.41 8.30 -12.08
C PRO A 133 10.58 7.31 -10.93
N HIS A 134 11.05 7.75 -9.77
CA HIS A 134 11.47 6.89 -8.66
C HIS A 134 11.07 7.45 -7.30
N PHE A 135 11.03 6.56 -6.30
CA PHE A 135 10.86 6.95 -4.90
C PHE A 135 12.18 7.57 -4.37
N PRO A 136 12.19 8.82 -3.87
CA PRO A 136 13.38 9.45 -3.34
C PRO A 136 13.96 8.71 -2.12
N ALA A 137 15.25 8.37 -2.18
CA ALA A 137 15.96 7.82 -1.02
C ALA A 137 16.29 8.89 0.04
N ASN A 138 16.41 10.16 -0.37
CA ASN A 138 16.67 11.27 0.53
C ASN A 138 15.36 11.77 1.16
N GLN A 139 15.30 11.76 2.49
CA GLN A 139 14.17 12.21 3.29
C GLN A 139 13.75 13.67 3.01
N GLU A 140 14.71 14.59 2.86
CA GLU A 140 14.45 16.01 2.62
C GLU A 140 13.85 16.23 1.22
N VAL A 141 14.26 15.42 0.23
CA VAL A 141 13.64 15.42 -1.09
C VAL A 141 12.22 14.86 -1.00
N LEU A 142 12.03 13.76 -0.28
CA LEU A 142 10.71 13.15 -0.09
C LEU A 142 9.73 14.08 0.63
N GLN A 143 10.21 14.97 1.51
CA GLN A 143 9.40 16.01 2.16
C GLN A 143 8.95 17.12 1.22
N LYS A 144 9.67 17.35 0.12
CA LYS A 144 9.36 18.39 -0.88
C LYS A 144 8.53 17.88 -2.06
N VAL A 145 8.23 16.58 -2.08
CA VAL A 145 7.44 15.97 -3.14
C VAL A 145 6.05 16.58 -3.16
N GLU A 146 5.68 17.09 -4.34
CA GLU A 146 4.31 17.37 -4.71
C GLU A 146 3.69 16.10 -5.28
N VAL A 147 2.64 15.62 -4.63
CA VAL A 147 1.95 14.39 -5.05
C VAL A 147 0.95 14.68 -6.16
N GLN A 148 1.01 13.90 -7.22
CA GLN A 148 0.00 13.88 -8.27
C GLN A 148 -1.00 12.75 -7.99
N TYR A 149 -2.28 13.11 -7.94
CA TYR A 149 -3.36 12.20 -7.65
C TYR A 149 -4.24 11.97 -8.86
N ASP A 150 -4.64 10.72 -9.08
CA ASP A 150 -5.86 10.43 -9.80
C ASP A 150 -7.03 10.32 -8.83
N THR A 151 -8.19 10.78 -9.28
CA THR A 151 -9.44 10.73 -8.51
C THR A 151 -10.34 9.66 -9.10
N LEU A 152 -10.65 8.65 -8.29
CA LEU A 152 -11.54 7.56 -8.64
C LEU A 152 -12.91 7.78 -7.97
N PRO A 153 -14.02 7.42 -8.63
CA PRO A 153 -15.33 7.47 -8.00
C PRO A 153 -15.38 6.44 -6.86
N GLY A 154 -15.86 6.87 -5.69
CA GLY A 154 -16.15 5.95 -4.60
C GLY A 154 -17.44 5.17 -4.84
N TRP A 155 -17.73 4.22 -3.95
CA TRP A 155 -18.88 3.32 -4.10
C TRP A 155 -20.02 3.57 -3.12
N ASN A 156 -19.83 4.37 -2.06
CA ASN A 156 -20.88 4.78 -1.10
C ASN A 156 -21.80 3.62 -0.63
N THR A 157 -21.23 2.41 -0.49
CA THR A 157 -21.97 1.17 -0.24
C THR A 157 -21.15 0.29 0.69
N ASP A 158 -21.80 -0.33 1.68
CA ASP A 158 -21.16 -1.28 2.60
C ASP A 158 -20.77 -2.57 1.87
N ILE A 159 -19.47 -2.91 1.88
CA ILE A 159 -18.94 -4.13 1.25
C ILE A 159 -18.56 -5.23 2.25
N SER A 160 -18.84 -5.04 3.55
CA SER A 160 -18.40 -5.95 4.62
C SER A 160 -18.97 -7.38 4.51
N THR A 161 -20.09 -7.55 3.80
CA THR A 161 -20.75 -8.83 3.58
C THR A 161 -20.31 -9.54 2.31
N ALA A 162 -19.65 -8.85 1.37
CA ALA A 162 -19.17 -9.44 0.13
C ALA A 162 -18.19 -10.60 0.42
N ARG A 163 -18.19 -11.65 -0.39
CA ARG A 163 -17.29 -12.81 -0.26
C ARG A 163 -16.59 -13.16 -1.57
N THR A 164 -17.09 -12.64 -2.68
CA THR A 164 -16.51 -12.79 -4.01
C THR A 164 -16.21 -11.44 -4.63
N PHE A 165 -15.28 -11.40 -5.60
CA PHE A 165 -14.97 -10.17 -6.33
C PHE A 165 -16.20 -9.60 -7.05
N GLN A 166 -17.05 -10.48 -7.57
CA GLN A 166 -18.26 -10.13 -8.31
C GLN A 166 -19.35 -9.52 -7.43
N GLU A 167 -19.34 -9.80 -6.12
CA GLU A 167 -20.25 -9.18 -5.15
C GLU A 167 -19.86 -7.74 -4.79
N LEU A 168 -18.64 -7.30 -5.13
CA LEU A 168 -18.24 -5.92 -4.90
C LEU A 168 -18.98 -4.96 -5.85
N PRO A 169 -19.32 -3.74 -5.40
CA PRO A 169 -19.82 -2.70 -6.30
C PRO A 169 -18.84 -2.41 -7.43
N GLU A 170 -19.36 -1.98 -8.58
CA GLU A 170 -18.55 -1.73 -9.79
C GLU A 170 -17.35 -0.80 -9.52
N ASN A 171 -17.56 0.28 -8.77
CA ASN A 171 -16.48 1.22 -8.44
C ASN A 171 -15.43 0.62 -7.50
N ALA A 172 -15.81 -0.31 -6.61
CA ALA A 172 -14.87 -1.03 -5.76
C ALA A 172 -14.04 -2.04 -6.58
N GLN A 173 -14.66 -2.73 -7.55
CA GLN A 173 -13.95 -3.59 -8.50
C GLN A 173 -12.97 -2.78 -9.36
N LYS A 174 -13.40 -1.61 -9.88
CA LYS A 174 -12.55 -0.69 -10.64
C LYS A 174 -11.37 -0.19 -9.81
N TYR A 175 -11.57 0.11 -8.53
CA TYR A 175 -10.48 0.49 -7.64
C TYR A 175 -9.40 -0.59 -7.53
N VAL A 176 -9.81 -1.86 -7.36
CA VAL A 176 -8.86 -2.99 -7.30
C VAL A 176 -8.09 -3.12 -8.61
N ARG A 177 -8.81 -3.12 -9.74
CA ARG A 177 -8.20 -3.22 -11.08
C ARG A 177 -7.26 -2.05 -11.35
N TYR A 178 -7.60 -0.85 -10.89
CA TYR A 178 -6.73 0.32 -11.01
C TYR A 178 -5.38 0.12 -10.33
N VAL A 179 -5.39 -0.46 -9.13
CA VAL A 179 -4.17 -0.78 -8.38
C VAL A 179 -3.37 -1.89 -9.08
N GLU A 180 -4.04 -2.92 -9.60
CA GLU A 180 -3.40 -3.98 -10.39
C GLU A 180 -2.73 -3.42 -11.66
N GLU A 181 -3.49 -2.71 -12.50
CA GLU A 181 -3.04 -2.12 -13.76
C GLU A 181 -1.87 -1.15 -13.57
N TYR A 182 -1.89 -0.34 -12.51
CA TYR A 182 -0.80 0.59 -12.24
C TYR A 182 0.51 -0.12 -11.89
N LEU A 183 0.46 -1.30 -11.27
CA LEU A 183 1.65 -2.07 -10.94
C LEU A 183 2.18 -2.86 -12.15
N GLU A 184 1.38 -3.07 -13.19
CA GLU A 184 1.71 -3.75 -14.45
C GLU A 184 2.41 -2.86 -15.53
N VAL A 185 3.38 -2.01 -15.17
CA VAL A 185 4.07 -1.14 -16.17
C VAL A 185 5.32 -1.81 -16.77
N PRO A 186 5.74 -1.48 -18.01
CA PRO A 186 5.62 -2.27 -19.25
C PRO A 186 6.97 -2.88 -19.70
N GLY A 187 6.97 -4.16 -20.07
CA GLY A 187 8.13 -4.85 -20.62
C GLY A 187 8.41 -6.17 -19.89
N LYS A 188 8.14 -7.27 -20.59
CA LYS A 188 8.12 -8.68 -20.13
C LYS A 188 6.85 -9.05 -19.37
N GLY A 189 6.00 -9.80 -20.07
CA GLY A 189 4.83 -10.43 -19.50
C GLY A 189 5.23 -11.36 -18.37
N VAL A 190 4.73 -11.05 -17.18
CA VAL A 190 4.28 -12.01 -16.19
C VAL A 190 3.01 -11.38 -15.60
N SER A 191 1.86 -11.86 -16.05
CA SER A 191 0.57 -11.51 -15.46
C SER A 191 0.57 -11.96 -13.99
N PRO A 192 0.34 -11.07 -13.00
CA PRO A 192 0.08 -11.51 -11.64
C PRO A 192 -1.30 -12.16 -11.64
N SER A 193 -1.30 -13.48 -11.57
CA SER A 193 -2.52 -14.26 -11.37
C SER A 193 -2.99 -14.03 -9.93
N GLY A 194 -3.73 -12.93 -9.70
CA GLY A 194 -4.59 -12.71 -8.54
C GLY A 194 -4.12 -11.65 -7.54
N CYS A 195 -4.74 -10.46 -7.57
CA CYS A 195 -4.94 -9.71 -6.35
C CYS A 195 -5.93 -10.46 -5.45
N ILE A 196 -5.45 -10.98 -4.33
CA ILE A 196 -6.26 -11.64 -3.30
C ILE A 196 -6.77 -10.55 -2.36
N ILE A 197 -7.97 -10.02 -2.58
CA ILE A 197 -8.55 -9.01 -1.68
C ILE A 197 -8.79 -9.64 -0.28
N LYS A 198 -7.88 -9.40 0.67
CA LYS A 198 -8.06 -9.79 2.08
C LYS A 198 -8.76 -8.68 2.86
N GLY A 199 -10.05 -8.53 2.60
CA GLY A 199 -11.03 -7.94 3.53
C GLY A 199 -12.12 -8.94 3.95
N LEU A 200 -12.13 -10.10 3.32
CA LEU A 200 -13.20 -11.08 3.33
C LEU A 200 -12.56 -12.43 3.66
N HIS A 201 -13.26 -13.30 4.40
CA HIS A 201 -12.72 -14.53 4.95
C HIS A 201 -12.33 -15.54 3.84
N TRP A 202 -11.17 -15.35 3.19
CA TRP A 202 -10.62 -16.26 2.19
C TRP A 202 -9.63 -17.21 2.88
N SER A 203 -10.00 -18.49 2.91
CA SER A 203 -9.09 -19.59 3.26
C SER A 203 -8.00 -19.67 2.19
N LEU A 204 -6.73 -19.67 2.59
CA LEU A 204 -5.58 -19.90 1.70
C LEU A 204 -5.49 -21.37 1.24
N GLY A 205 -6.64 -22.04 1.06
CA GLY A 205 -6.74 -23.50 1.04
C GLY A 205 -6.90 -24.16 -0.32
N GLU A 206 -7.00 -23.42 -1.42
CA GLU A 206 -7.16 -24.01 -2.76
C GLU A 206 -6.40 -23.18 -3.81
N VAL A 207 -5.09 -23.39 -3.88
CA VAL A 207 -4.28 -23.31 -5.11
C VAL A 207 -3.33 -24.51 -5.10
#